data_AF-A0A6F9BNB7-F1
#
_entry.id   AF-A0A6F9BNB7-F1
#
_cell.length_a   1.000
_cell.length_b   1.000
_cell.length_c   1.000
_cell.angle_alpha   90.00
_cell.angle_beta   90.00
_cell.angle_gamma   90.00
#
_symmetry.space_group_name_H-M   'P 1'
#
loop_
_entity.id
_entity.type
_entity.pdbx_description
1 polymer ?
#
loop_
_entity_poly.entity_id
_entity_poly.type
_entity_poly.pdbx_seq_one_letter_code
_entity_poly.pdbx_strand_id
1 'polypeptide(L)' 'MYPFAPDMRRDCDLAIFTDIPKSLSGKSNREGFQFFWPENSVLLTPGDTEGKLLPRNFSPKTKTHTRVPHT' A
#
# COMPACT_ATOMS: atom_id res chain seq x y z
N MET A 1 -13.43 10.58 -14.56
CA MET A 1 -13.23 10.98 -13.15
C MET A 1 -13.38 9.72 -12.31
N TYR A 2 -12.27 9.12 -11.86
CA TYR A 2 -12.29 7.88 -11.08
C TYR A 2 -12.60 8.20 -9.61
N PRO A 3 -13.70 7.70 -9.03
CA PRO A 3 -14.12 8.06 -7.67
C PRO A 3 -13.51 7.09 -6.66
N PHE A 4 -12.19 7.13 -6.48
CA PHE A 4 -11.51 6.32 -5.47
C PHE A 4 -10.53 7.17 -4.67
N ALA A 5 -11.03 8.22 -4.01
CA ALA A 5 -10.43 8.61 -2.74
C ALA A 5 -11.02 7.66 -1.69
N PRO A 6 -10.21 6.92 -0.92
CA PRO A 6 -10.73 6.00 0.07
C PRO A 6 -11.45 6.80 1.15
N ASP A 7 -12.77 6.70 1.15
CA ASP A 7 -13.58 6.85 2.34
C ASP A 7 -12.90 6.00 3.43
N MET A 8 -12.41 6.67 4.47
CA MET A 8 -11.66 6.07 5.57
C MET A 8 -12.56 5.06 6.27
N ARG A 9 -12.41 3.78 5.89
CA ARG A 9 -13.09 2.67 6.56
C ARG A 9 -12.68 2.70 8.03
N ARG A 10 -13.71 2.74 8.89
CA ARG A 10 -13.57 2.72 10.34
C ARG A 10 -13.09 1.33 10.74
N ASP A 11 -12.04 1.29 11.55
CA ASP A 11 -11.38 0.09 12.10
C ASP A 11 -10.55 -0.75 11.10
N CYS A 12 -9.28 -0.37 10.93
CA CYS A 12 -8.27 -1.25 10.33
C CYS A 12 -7.62 -2.13 11.41
N ASP A 13 -8.04 -3.39 11.53
CA ASP A 13 -7.42 -4.33 12.49
C ASP A 13 -5.98 -4.71 12.14
N LEU A 14 -5.57 -4.47 10.88
CA LEU A 14 -4.29 -4.89 10.32
C LEU A 14 -3.68 -3.80 9.42
N ALA A 15 -2.43 -3.43 9.71
CA ALA A 15 -1.58 -2.62 8.85
C ALA A 15 -0.46 -3.49 8.24
N ILE A 16 -0.32 -3.44 6.92
CA ILE A 16 0.73 -4.11 6.14
C ILE A 16 1.66 -3.04 5.58
N PHE A 17 2.96 -3.27 5.66
CA PHE A 17 3.98 -2.31 5.21
C PHE A 17 4.54 -2.74 3.85
N THR A 18 4.86 -1.77 3.00
CA THR A 18 5.60 -2.02 1.74
C THR A 18 6.95 -1.30 1.78
N ASP A 19 7.98 -1.95 1.24
CA ASP A 19 9.30 -1.35 1.08
C ASP A 19 9.35 -0.65 -0.27
N ILE A 20 9.18 0.68 -0.25
CA ILE A 20 9.11 1.51 -1.46
C ILE A 20 10.45 1.53 -2.21
N PRO A 21 11.60 1.82 -1.59
CA PRO A 21 12.90 1.75 -2.28
C PRO A 21 13.14 0.40 -2.97
N LYS A 22 12.79 -0.71 -2.29
CA LYS A 22 12.92 -2.05 -2.88
C LYS A 22 11.98 -2.26 -4.07
N SER A 23 10.74 -1.79 -3.96
CA SER A 23 9.72 -1.91 -5.01
C SER A 23 10.05 -1.07 -6.26
N LEU A 24 10.70 0.08 -6.08
CA LEU A 24 11.22 0.92 -7.16
C LEU A 24 12.43 0.29 -7.87
N SER A 25 13.29 -0.42 -7.13
CA SER A 25 14.59 -0.90 -7.64
C SER A 25 14.54 -2.05 -8.66
N GLY A 26 13.36 -2.54 -9.05
CA GLY A 26 13.22 -3.58 -10.09
C GLY A 26 13.83 -4.95 -9.75
N LYS A 27 14.28 -5.19 -8.51
CA LYS A 27 14.86 -6.50 -8.13
C LYS A 27 13.87 -7.67 -8.16
N SER A 28 12.58 -7.39 -8.31
CA SER A 28 11.51 -8.40 -8.31
C SER A 28 10.85 -8.62 -9.67
N ASN A 29 10.96 -7.66 -10.58
CA ASN A 29 10.41 -7.68 -11.93
C ASN A 29 11.30 -6.69 -12.70
N ARG A 30 11.79 -7.03 -13.88
CA ARG A 30 12.84 -6.26 -14.59
C ARG A 30 12.53 -4.77 -14.78
N GLU A 31 11.28 -4.37 -14.57
CA GLU A 31 10.81 -3.00 -14.42
C GLU A 31 10.21 -2.84 -13.01
N GLY A 32 10.76 -1.92 -12.21
CA GLY A 32 10.21 -1.60 -10.88
C GLY A 32 8.81 -1.00 -10.95
N PHE A 33 8.08 -0.98 -9.83
CA PHE A 33 6.76 -0.35 -9.78
C PHE A 33 6.89 1.17 -9.72
N GLN A 34 6.05 1.87 -10.47
CA GLN A 34 5.90 3.32 -10.33
C GLN A 34 5.02 3.65 -9.13
N PHE A 35 5.38 4.71 -8.41
CA PHE A 35 4.57 5.26 -7.34
C PHE A 35 4.31 6.75 -7.57
N PHE A 36 3.11 7.21 -7.23
CA PHE A 36 2.68 8.59 -7.31
C PHE A 36 2.24 9.06 -5.93
N TRP A 37 2.73 10.23 -5.51
CA TRP A 37 2.38 10.85 -4.24
C TRP A 37 1.53 12.10 -4.48
N PRO A 38 0.21 11.98 -4.61
CA PRO A 38 -0.71 13.12 -4.57
C PRO A 38 -0.70 13.84 -3.22
N GLU A 39 -1.14 15.10 -3.22
CA GLU A 39 -1.17 15.98 -2.04
C GLU A 39 -2.00 15.43 -0.87
N ASN A 40 -2.97 14.56 -1.15
CA ASN A 40 -3.84 13.95 -0.14
C ASN A 40 -3.18 12.83 0.68
N SER A 41 -1.84 12.71 0.65
CA SER A 41 -1.09 11.71 1.42
C SER A 41 -1.48 10.26 1.14
N VAL A 42 -2.10 10.01 -0.02
CA VAL A 42 -2.37 8.67 -0.53
C VAL A 42 -1.24 8.28 -1.47
N LEU A 43 -0.71 7.07 -1.34
CA LEU A 43 0.29 6.55 -2.26
C LEU A 43 -0.39 5.68 -3.33
N LEU A 44 -0.25 6.05 -4.60
CA LEU A 44 -0.85 5.34 -5.73
C LEU A 44 0.21 4.57 -6.52
N THR A 45 -0.14 3.41 -7.04
CA THR A 45 0.71 2.62 -7.94
C THR A 45 -0.17 1.92 -8.97
N PRO A 46 0.26 1.83 -10.25
CA PRO A 46 -0.52 1.15 -11.28
C PRO A 46 -0.53 -0.37 -11.08
N GLY A 47 0.36 -0.93 -10.26
CA GLY A 47 0.51 -2.37 -10.10
C GLY A 47 1.17 -3.04 -11.31
N ASP A 48 1.01 -4.36 -11.42
CA ASP A 48 1.51 -5.17 -12.53
C ASP A 48 0.54 -5.15 -13.72
N THR A 49 0.68 -6.07 -14.67
CA THR A 49 -0.21 -6.17 -15.85
C THR A 49 -1.68 -6.40 -15.48
N GLU A 50 -1.96 -6.88 -14.27
CA GLU A 50 -3.32 -7.07 -13.74
C GLU A 50 -3.73 -5.95 -12.78
N GLY A 51 -2.90 -4.92 -12.61
CA GLY A 51 -3.14 -3.84 -11.66
C GLY A 51 -2.88 -4.23 -10.21
N LYS A 52 -2.08 -5.27 -9.94
CA LYS A 52 -1.85 -5.82 -8.60
C LYS A 52 -0.44 -5.58 -8.09
N LEU A 53 -0.32 -5.49 -6.76
CA LEU A 53 0.95 -5.62 -6.05
C LEU A 53 1.12 -7.06 -5.60
N LEU A 54 2.28 -7.65 -5.91
CA LEU A 54 2.58 -9.03 -5.53
C LEU A 54 2.96 -9.12 -4.05
N PRO A 55 2.74 -10.27 -3.38
CA PRO A 55 3.03 -10.45 -1.95
C PRO A 55 4.46 -10.06 -1.54
N ARG A 56 5.44 -10.24 -2.43
CA ARG A 56 6.86 -9.89 -2.22
C ARG A 56 7.16 -8.40 -2.09
N ASN A 57 6.23 -7.55 -2.47
CA ASN A 57 6.31 -6.11 -2.28
C ASN A 57 5.92 -5.69 -0.86
N PHE A 58 5.36 -6.60 -0.07
CA PHE A 58 5.00 -6.34 1.31
C PHE A 58 6.06 -6.89 2.28
N SER A 59 6.24 -6.18 3.37
CA SER A 59 7.03 -6.63 4.50
C SER A 59 6.27 -7.71 5.26
N PRO A 60 6.95 -8.73 5.80
CA PRO A 60 6.33 -9.73 6.67
C PRO A 60 5.89 -9.12 8.02
N LYS A 61 6.30 -7.87 8.31
CA LYS A 61 5.87 -7.14 9.49
C LYS A 61 4.43 -6.67 9.29
N THR A 62 3.60 -7.04 10.23
CA THR A 62 2.23 -6.54 10.38
C THR A 62 2.11 -5.81 11.71
N LYS A 63 1.28 -4.78 11.77
CA LYS A 63 0.83 -4.22 13.05
C LYS A 63 -0.66 -4.43 13.17
N THR A 64 -1.08 -4.98 14.30
CA THR A 64 -2.49 -4.99 14.66
C THR A 64 -2.83 -3.68 15.36
N HIS A 65 -4.01 -3.13 15.05
CA HIS A 65 -4.52 -1.98 15.79
C HIS A 65 -5.02 -2.49 17.14
N THR A 66 -4.35 -2.12 18.24
CA THR A 66 -4.91 -2.35 19.58
C THR A 66 -6.13 -1.44 19.72
N ARG A 67 -7.34 -2.01 19.67
CA ARG A 67 -8.56 -1.26 20.01
C ARG A 67 -8.36 -0.64 21.39
N VAL A 68 -8.31 0.69 21.44
CA VAL A 68 -8.48 1.40 22.71
C VAL A 68 -9.98 1.38 22.97
N PRO A 69 -10.48 0.73 24.04
CA PRO A 69 -11.90 0.73 24.31
C PRO A 69 -12.34 2.18 24.56
N HIS A 70 -13.33 2.63 23.80
CA HIS A 70 -14.04 3.87 24.10
C HIS A 70 -14.85 3.63 25.38
N THR A 71 -14.40 4.19 26.50
CA THR A 71 -15.17 4.32 27.76
C THR A 71 -16.19 5.43 27.66
#